data_AF-A0A7R9AIV2-F1
#
_entry.id   AF-A0A7R9AIV2-F1
#
_cell.length_a   1.000
_cell.length_b   1.000
_cell.length_c   1.000
_cell.angle_alpha   90.00
_cell.angle_beta   90.00
_cell.angle_gamma   90.00
#
_symmetry.space_group_name_H-M   'P 1'
#
loop_
_entity.id
_entity.type
_entity.pdbx_description
1 polymer ?
#
loop_
_entity_poly.entity_id
_entity_poly.type
_entity_poly.pdbx_seq_one_letter_code
_entity_poly.pdbx_strand_id
1 'polypeptide(L)' 'AGNGYITTQTLREILRELDDKLTDDELDEMIGEIDTDGSGTVDFDEFMEMMTGE' A
#
# COMPACT_ATOMS: atom_id res chain seq x y z
N ALA A 1 14.88 -7.86 -12.43
CA ALA A 1 15.11 -6.63 -11.68
C ALA A 1 13.84 -6.39 -10.87
N GLY A 2 13.95 -6.27 -9.54
CA GLY A 2 12.83 -5.72 -8.77
C GLY A 2 12.78 -4.23 -9.07
N ASN A 3 11.59 -3.68 -9.33
CA ASN A 3 11.45 -2.30 -9.76
C ASN A 3 11.71 -1.27 -8.65
N GLY A 4 11.92 -1.72 -7.40
CA GLY A 4 12.14 -0.86 -6.24
C GLY A 4 10.85 -0.26 -5.67
N TYR A 5 9.71 -0.60 -6.29
CA TYR A 5 8.38 -0.20 -5.87
C TYR A 5 7.39 -1.35 -6.11
N ILE A 6 6.27 -1.30 -5.39
CA ILE A 6 5.07 -2.10 -5.66
C ILE A 6 3.98 -1.18 -6.21
N THR A 7 3.04 -1.69 -6.99
CA THR A 7 1.88 -0.88 -7.40
C THR A 7 0.85 -0.85 -6.29
N THR A 8 0.06 0.21 -6.18
CA THR A 8 -1.07 0.27 -5.24
C THR A 8 -2.05 -0.89 -5.45
N GLN A 9 -2.20 -1.35 -6.69
CA GLN A 9 -2.98 -2.55 -7.00
C GLN A 9 -2.40 -3.82 -6.35
N THR A 10 -1.09 -4.02 -6.41
CA THR A 10 -0.43 -5.15 -5.76
C THR A 10 -0.55 -5.06 -4.23
N LEU A 11 -0.38 -3.86 -3.68
CA LEU A 11 -0.56 -3.61 -2.25
C LEU A 11 -1.99 -3.95 -1.80
N ARG A 12 -3.00 -3.55 -2.58
CA ARG A 12 -4.41 -3.90 -2.34
C ARG A 12 -4.63 -5.40 -2.27
N GLU A 13 -4.06 -6.16 -3.20
CA GLU A 13 -4.16 -7.62 -3.23
C GLU A 13 -3.55 -8.24 -1.98
N ILE A 14 -2.36 -7.78 -1.57
CA ILE A 14 -1.68 -8.25 -0.35
C ILE A 14 -2.54 -7.96 0.90
N LEU A 15 -3.06 -6.75 1.03
CA LEU A 15 -3.91 -6.36 2.17
C LEU A 15 -5.19 -7.20 2.23
N ARG A 16 -5.80 -7.48 1.08
CA ARG A 16 -6.98 -8.37 0.99
C ARG A 16 -6.65 -9.82 1.35
N GLU A 17 -5.45 -10.29 1.02
CA GLU A 17 -4.99 -11.63 1.41
C GLU A 17 -4.67 -11.73 2.91
N LEU A 18 -4.26 -10.62 3.54
CA LEU A 18 -4.03 -10.54 4.99
C LEU A 18 -5.32 -10.48 5.79
N ASP A 19 -6.30 -9.71 5.32
CA ASP A 19 -7.66 -9.64 5.90
C ASP A 19 -8.71 -9.50 4.79
N ASP A 20 -9.47 -10.58 4.58
CA ASP A 20 -10.50 -10.67 3.54
C ASP A 20 -11.77 -9.86 3.87
N LYS A 21 -11.87 -9.33 5.10
CA LYS A 21 -13.00 -8.52 5.56
C LYS A 21 -12.86 -7.04 5.23
N LEU A 22 -11.66 -6.60 4.86
CA LEU A 22 -11.43 -5.22 4.47
C LEU A 22 -12.27 -4.88 3.23
N THR A 23 -13.05 -3.82 3.35
CA THR A 23 -13.84 -3.28 2.26
C THR A 23 -12.96 -2.55 1.25
N ASP A 24 -13.48 -2.33 0.05
CA ASP A 24 -12.73 -1.60 -0.98
C ASP A 24 -12.42 -0.16 -0.53
N ASP A 25 -13.33 0.46 0.24
CA ASP A 25 -13.16 1.81 0.80
C ASP A 25 -12.07 1.85 1.88
N GLU A 26 -12.03 0.87 2.78
CA GLU A 26 -10.95 0.77 3.79
C GLU A 26 -9.58 0.54 3.13
N LEU A 27 -9.54 -0.28 2.07
CA LEU A 27 -8.31 -0.49 1.30
C LEU A 27 -7.87 0.79 0.58
N ASP A 28 -8.81 1.56 0.02
CA ASP A 28 -8.50 2.85 -0.60
C ASP A 28 -8.00 3.87 0.42
N GLU A 29 -8.57 3.90 1.63
CA GLU A 29 -8.09 4.74 2.72
C GLU A 29 -6.66 4.36 3.12
N MET A 30 -6.40 3.07 3.40
CA MET A 30 -5.07 2.59 3.75
C MET A 30 -4.03 2.86 2.64
N ILE A 31 -4.41 2.64 1.38
CA ILE A 31 -3.51 2.90 0.24
C ILE A 31 -3.25 4.40 0.11
N GLY A 32 -4.26 5.25 0.28
CA GLY A 32 -4.12 6.70 0.23
C GLY A 32 -3.28 7.28 1.37
N GLU A 33 -3.24 6.60 2.52
CA GLU A 33 -2.33 6.95 3.62
C GLU A 33 -0.87 6.56 3.33
N ILE A 34 -0.62 5.56 2.47
CA ILE A 34 0.72 5.05 2.15
C ILE A 34 1.30 5.74 0.91
N ASP A 35 0.51 5.84 -0.17
CA ASP A 35 0.85 6.54 -1.42
C ASP A 35 0.65 8.06 -1.23
N THR A 36 1.46 8.65 -0.36
CA THR A 36 1.33 10.06 0.05
C THR A 36 1.68 11.03 -1.08
N ASP A 37 2.50 10.58 -2.03
CA ASP A 37 2.90 11.38 -3.19
C ASP A 37 1.93 11.22 -4.38
N GLY A 38 1.01 10.25 -4.32
CA GLY A 38 0.02 9.97 -5.36
C GLY A 38 0.63 9.41 -6.64
N SER A 39 1.78 8.75 -6.56
CA SER A 39 2.48 8.12 -7.68
C SER A 39 1.72 6.91 -8.24
N GLY A 40 0.79 6.34 -7.47
CA GLY A 40 0.14 5.06 -7.78
C GLY A 40 1.07 3.87 -7.57
N THR A 41 2.20 4.10 -6.92
CA THR A 41 3.18 3.10 -6.51
C THR A 41 3.59 3.34 -5.07
N VAL A 42 4.07 2.30 -4.40
CA VAL A 42 4.63 2.40 -3.06
C VAL A 42 6.09 2.00 -3.15
N ASP A 43 6.98 2.94 -2.87
CA ASP A 43 8.41 2.68 -2.83
C ASP A 43 8.86 2.11 -1.47
N PHE A 44 10.17 1.90 -1.33
CA PHE A 44 10.71 1.31 -0.11
C PHE A 44 10.56 2.23 1.11
N ASP A 45 10.65 3.55 0.93
CA ASP A 45 10.58 4.51 2.02
C ASP A 45 9.12 4.63 2.50
N GLU A 46 8.16 4.71 1.58
CA GLU A 46 6.72 4.71 1.88
C GLU A 46 6.27 3.40 2.57
N PHE A 47 6.82 2.26 2.12
CA PHE A 47 6.56 0.98 2.78
C PHE A 47 7.14 0.90 4.19
N MET A 48 8.32 1.50 4.41
CA MET A 48 8.93 1.56 5.73
C MET A 48 8.12 2.45 6.68
N GLU A 49 7.67 3.62 6.23
CA GLU A 49 6.77 4.50 7.00
C GLU A 49 5.50 3.76 7.43
N MET A 50 4.87 2.99 6.52
CA MET A 50 3.73 2.13 6.85
C MET A 50 4.04 1.14 7.98
N MET A 51 5.21 0.49 7.93
CA MET A 51 5.58 -0.55 8.90
C MET A 51 6.07 0.01 10.24
N THR A 52 6.67 1.20 10.25
CA THR A 52 7.19 1.82 11.47
C THR A 52 6.17 2.71 12.15
N GLY A 53 5.13 3.18 11.44
CA GLY A 53 4.03 3.98 11.99
C GLY A 53 4.48 5.29 12.64
N GLU A 54 5.56 5.91 12.11
CA GLU A 54 6.08 7.21 12.55
C GLU A 54 5.52 8.36 11.71
#